data_AF-A0A956CV32-F1
#
_entry.id   AF-A0A956CV32-F1
#
_cell.length_a   1.000
_cell.length_b   1.000
_cell.length_c   1.000
_cell.angle_alpha   90.00
_cell.angle_beta   90.00
_cell.angle_gamma   90.00
#
_symmetry.space_group_name_H-M   'P 1'
#
loop_
_entity.id
_entity.type
_entity.pdbx_description
1 polymer ?
#
loop_
_entity_poly.entity_id
_entity_poly.type
_entity_poly.pdbx_seq_one_letter_code
_entity_poly.pdbx_strand_id
1 'polypeptide(L)'
;MSLRYATILAVLFSAGCVEAATESTTIELTLAGADASAPFEGRDGAMITLERADVAFGPLYLCAGYTAGELCEEALAEWRDATVIDALDPTPTAPVAMNALTGTAHSYMYDLGIVSLLTEDAPLVTPAAESLGPASAVVEGRVAIDGQTIPFTVAVRVEQTETASRGTSVVRSGESESFDHAIEPEGRTALLVRIDPRPWLATASFRGLLEDATCAPGADLVCSGAIEQRCAEDGTVAETRDCASLGQPCLRGLGCVDHVELDPEGQIGRALRTGLSAGTRPTFEVSYR
;
A
#
# COMPACT_ATOMS: atom_id res chain seq x y z
N MET A 1 -5.33 71.73 -36.96
CA MET A 1 -6.34 70.73 -36.55
C MET A 1 -5.66 69.39 -36.33
N SER A 2 -4.64 69.35 -35.46
CA SER A 2 -3.61 68.29 -35.44
C SER A 2 -3.19 67.91 -34.02
N LEU A 3 -4.17 67.73 -33.12
CA LEU A 3 -3.87 67.46 -31.71
C LEU A 3 -4.96 66.57 -31.07
N ARG A 4 -5.34 65.47 -31.71
CA ARG A 4 -6.26 64.47 -31.13
C ARG A 4 -5.93 63.00 -31.43
N TYR A 5 -4.92 62.71 -32.25
CA TYR A 5 -4.58 61.33 -32.65
C TYR A 5 -3.37 60.73 -31.91
N ALA A 6 -2.70 61.48 -31.03
CA ALA A 6 -1.47 61.02 -30.38
C ALA A 6 -1.69 60.25 -29.06
N THR A 7 -2.92 60.19 -28.53
CA THR A 7 -3.17 59.65 -27.17
C THR A 7 -3.76 58.24 -27.14
N ILE A 8 -4.08 57.64 -28.29
CA ILE A 8 -4.69 56.29 -28.34
C ILE A 8 -3.65 55.18 -28.60
N LEU A 9 -2.44 55.52 -29.06
CA LEU A 9 -1.42 54.52 -29.39
C LEU A 9 -0.54 54.07 -28.20
N ALA A 10 -0.67 54.70 -27.02
CA ALA A 10 0.18 54.40 -25.86
C ALA A 10 -0.42 53.40 -24.85
N VAL A 11 -1.67 52.96 -25.03
CA VAL A 11 -2.36 52.06 -24.07
C VAL A 11 -2.41 50.60 -24.55
N LEU A 12 -1.99 50.32 -25.79
CA LEU A 12 -2.01 48.96 -26.37
C LEU A 12 -0.72 48.16 -26.13
N PHE A 13 0.30 48.73 -25.47
CA PHE A 13 1.58 48.04 -25.19
C PHE A 13 1.70 47.46 -23.77
N SER A 14 0.65 47.58 -22.95
CA SER A 14 0.62 47.03 -21.58
C SER A 14 -0.25 45.78 -21.42
N ALA A 15 -0.63 45.14 -22.53
CA ALA A 15 -1.02 43.72 -22.50
C ALA A 15 0.26 42.89 -22.35
N GLY A 16 0.90 42.97 -21.19
CA GLY A 16 1.92 42.00 -20.82
C GLY A 16 1.28 40.62 -20.88
N CYS A 17 1.83 39.75 -21.71
CA CYS A 17 1.63 38.32 -21.56
C CYS A 17 2.00 37.99 -20.12
N VAL A 18 1.00 37.72 -19.28
CA VAL A 18 1.24 37.04 -18.02
C VAL A 18 1.65 35.64 -18.42
N GLU A 19 2.94 35.44 -18.68
CA GLU A 19 3.54 34.12 -18.57
C GLU A 19 3.29 33.73 -17.12
N ALA A 20 2.24 32.92 -16.90
CA ALA A 20 2.23 32.02 -15.76
C ALA A 20 3.36 31.01 -16.04
N ALA A 21 4.60 31.46 -15.81
CA ALA A 21 5.76 30.64 -16.04
C ALA A 21 5.73 29.52 -15.01
N THR A 22 5.66 28.29 -15.49
CA THR A 22 5.97 27.11 -14.70
C THR A 22 7.44 27.22 -14.29
N GLU A 23 7.70 27.29 -12.99
CA GLU A 23 9.03 27.47 -12.42
C GLU A 23 9.48 26.17 -11.74
N SER A 24 10.77 25.84 -11.85
CA SER A 24 11.33 24.71 -11.09
C SER A 24 11.45 25.06 -9.62
N THR A 25 11.05 24.12 -8.76
CA THR A 25 11.05 24.23 -7.31
C THR A 25 11.37 22.86 -6.70
N THR A 26 11.34 22.78 -5.37
CA THR A 26 11.49 21.53 -4.62
C THR A 26 10.45 21.51 -3.53
N ILE A 27 9.78 20.38 -3.33
CA ILE A 27 8.89 20.22 -2.18
C ILE A 27 9.47 19.22 -1.20
N GLU A 28 9.22 19.42 0.08
CA GLU A 28 9.57 18.43 1.11
C GLU A 28 8.53 17.32 1.12
N LEU A 29 8.97 16.07 0.93
CA LEU A 29 8.14 14.88 1.11
C LEU A 29 8.45 14.26 2.47
N THR A 30 7.42 13.97 3.23
CA THR A 30 7.48 13.19 4.47
C THR A 30 6.51 12.03 4.38
N LEU A 31 6.87 10.92 5.01
CA LEU A 31 6.09 9.69 5.01
C LEU A 31 5.76 9.33 6.45
N ALA A 32 4.57 8.78 6.70
CA ALA A 32 4.20 8.28 8.02
C ALA A 32 3.21 7.13 7.90
N GLY A 33 3.18 6.28 8.91
CA GLY A 33 2.09 5.35 9.14
C GLY A 33 0.88 6.02 9.78
N ALA A 34 -0.02 5.18 10.27
CA ALA A 34 -1.15 5.56 11.10
C ALA A 34 -1.02 4.90 12.48
N ASP A 35 -1.64 5.50 13.51
CA ASP A 35 -1.81 4.83 14.79
C ASP A 35 -2.85 3.70 14.64
N ALA A 36 -2.37 2.54 14.22
CA ALA A 36 -3.15 1.38 13.79
C ALA A 36 -2.84 0.12 14.61
N SER A 37 -2.25 0.28 15.80
CA SER A 37 -1.91 -0.83 16.71
C SER A 37 -3.13 -1.40 17.45
N ALA A 38 -4.23 -0.65 17.53
CA ALA A 38 -5.47 -1.12 18.12
C ALA A 38 -6.14 -2.20 17.25
N PRO A 39 -6.79 -3.22 17.86
CA PRO A 39 -7.50 -4.24 17.11
C PRO A 39 -8.62 -3.64 16.23
N PHE A 40 -8.79 -4.18 15.03
CA PHE A 40 -9.87 -3.80 14.11
C PHE A 40 -10.61 -5.03 13.57
N GLU A 41 -11.86 -4.82 13.17
CA GLU A 41 -12.69 -5.87 12.59
C GLU A 41 -12.32 -6.07 11.11
N GLY A 42 -11.94 -7.30 10.77
CA GLY A 42 -11.78 -7.78 9.40
C GLY A 42 -13.03 -8.52 8.92
N ARG A 43 -12.87 -9.35 7.90
CA ARG A 43 -13.98 -10.16 7.38
C ARG A 43 -14.39 -11.26 8.36
N ASP A 44 -15.65 -11.69 8.27
CA ASP A 44 -16.18 -12.85 9.00
C ASP A 44 -16.16 -12.73 10.53
N GLY A 45 -16.09 -11.50 11.07
CA GLY A 45 -16.00 -11.21 12.50
C GLY A 45 -14.60 -11.43 13.08
N ALA A 46 -13.57 -11.57 12.22
CA ALA A 46 -12.19 -11.69 12.64
C ALA A 46 -11.71 -10.38 13.29
N MET A 47 -11.13 -10.45 14.48
CA MET A 47 -10.47 -9.30 15.11
C MET A 47 -8.97 -9.37 14.84
N ILE A 48 -8.44 -8.42 14.08
CA ILE A 48 -7.04 -8.38 13.66
C ILE A 48 -6.29 -7.36 14.51
N THR A 49 -5.13 -7.75 15.03
CA THR A 49 -4.16 -6.88 15.68
C THR A 49 -2.86 -6.96 14.90
N LEU A 50 -2.33 -5.82 14.46
CA LEU A 50 -1.06 -5.77 13.72
C LEU A 50 0.09 -5.49 14.68
N GLU A 51 1.18 -6.22 14.49
CA GLU A 51 2.42 -6.10 15.25
C GLU A 51 3.55 -5.52 14.38
N ARG A 52 3.46 -5.72 13.06
CA ARG A 52 4.34 -5.14 12.05
C ARG A 52 3.55 -4.88 10.77
N ALA A 53 3.79 -3.73 10.12
CA ALA A 53 3.26 -3.46 8.80
C ALA A 53 4.26 -2.60 8.00
N ASP A 54 5.26 -3.26 7.43
CA ASP A 54 6.27 -2.58 6.63
C ASP A 54 5.81 -2.54 5.16
N VAL A 55 5.96 -1.38 4.51
CA VAL A 55 5.68 -1.21 3.08
C VAL A 55 6.82 -0.46 2.40
N ALA A 56 7.32 -1.01 1.29
CA ALA A 56 8.18 -0.26 0.40
C ALA A 56 7.29 0.72 -0.38
N PHE A 57 7.59 2.02 -0.29
CA PHE A 57 6.84 3.08 -0.95
C PHE A 57 7.76 3.91 -1.83
N GLY A 58 7.34 4.14 -3.06
CA GLY A 58 8.07 4.89 -4.06
C GLY A 58 8.44 4.02 -5.28
N PRO A 59 8.76 4.65 -6.44
CA PRO A 59 8.69 6.10 -6.74
C PRO A 59 7.29 6.71 -6.59
N LEU A 60 7.21 8.04 -6.44
CA LEU A 60 5.97 8.83 -6.37
C LEU A 60 6.02 9.96 -7.40
N TYR A 61 4.93 10.13 -8.15
CA TYR A 61 4.75 11.22 -9.11
C TYR A 61 3.42 11.93 -8.85
N LEU A 62 3.43 13.26 -8.95
CA LEU A 62 2.24 14.11 -8.94
C LEU A 62 2.01 14.68 -10.32
N CYS A 63 0.79 14.57 -10.84
CA CYS A 63 0.47 14.85 -12.23
C CYS A 63 -0.45 16.07 -12.36
N ALA A 64 -0.27 16.86 -13.42
CA ALA A 64 -1.17 17.95 -13.76
C ALA A 64 -2.55 17.47 -14.25
N GLY A 65 -2.65 16.24 -14.78
CA GLY A 65 -3.94 15.69 -15.22
C GLY A 65 -4.85 15.30 -14.06
N TYR A 66 -6.17 15.39 -14.23
CA TYR A 66 -7.16 14.87 -13.27
C TYR A 66 -7.17 13.35 -13.15
N THR A 67 -6.60 12.66 -14.14
CA THR A 67 -6.38 11.23 -14.11
C THR A 67 -4.90 10.94 -14.24
N ALA A 68 -4.41 10.02 -13.42
CA ALA A 68 -3.07 9.49 -13.60
C ALA A 68 -3.09 8.56 -14.82
N GLY A 69 -2.82 9.14 -15.99
CA GLY A 69 -2.63 8.41 -17.25
C GLY A 69 -1.48 7.39 -17.15
N GLU A 70 -1.26 6.61 -18.21
CA GLU A 70 -0.27 5.53 -18.18
C GLU A 70 1.12 5.99 -17.74
N LEU A 71 1.56 7.17 -18.18
CA LEU A 71 2.92 7.67 -17.94
C LEU A 71 2.97 9.00 -17.19
N CYS A 72 1.85 9.52 -16.66
CA CYS A 72 1.80 10.87 -16.07
C CYS A 72 2.52 11.90 -16.97
N GLU A 73 2.03 12.06 -18.20
CA GLU A 73 2.73 12.77 -19.29
C GLU A 73 3.23 14.17 -18.91
N GLU A 74 2.56 14.81 -17.95
CA GLU A 74 2.93 16.08 -17.33
C GLU A 74 3.07 15.93 -15.81
N ALA A 75 4.12 15.23 -15.37
CA ALA A 75 4.49 15.17 -13.95
C ALA A 75 4.93 16.57 -13.47
N LEU A 76 4.21 17.11 -12.49
CA LEU A 76 4.55 18.36 -11.82
C LEU A 76 5.54 18.14 -10.69
N ALA A 77 5.59 16.95 -10.11
CA ALA A 77 6.62 16.63 -9.14
C ALA A 77 6.94 15.14 -9.12
N GLU A 78 8.19 14.80 -8.83
CA GLU A 78 8.68 13.43 -8.85
C GLU A 78 9.69 13.14 -7.73
N TRP A 79 9.47 12.02 -7.06
CA TRP A 79 10.43 11.38 -6.17
C TRP A 79 10.72 9.98 -6.72
N ARG A 80 11.96 9.77 -7.20
CA ARG A 80 12.35 8.58 -7.96
C ARG A 80 12.95 7.46 -7.11
N ASP A 81 13.14 7.70 -5.82
CA ASP A 81 13.63 6.68 -4.89
C ASP A 81 12.45 5.94 -4.23
N ALA A 82 12.79 4.97 -3.40
CA ALA A 82 11.84 4.27 -2.55
C ALA A 82 12.43 4.09 -1.14
N THR A 83 11.55 4.01 -0.14
CA THR A 83 11.93 3.68 1.24
C THR A 83 10.93 2.72 1.84
N VAL A 84 11.35 2.01 2.89
CA VAL A 84 10.42 1.27 3.75
C VAL A 84 9.80 2.26 4.75
N ILE A 85 8.49 2.15 4.91
CA ILE A 85 7.69 2.85 5.92
C ILE A 85 7.16 1.80 6.89
N ASP A 86 7.30 2.05 8.19
CA ASP A 86 6.48 1.38 9.21
C ASP A 86 5.09 2.02 9.20
N ALA A 87 4.10 1.32 8.66
CA ALA A 87 2.74 1.82 8.55
C ALA A 87 1.99 1.86 9.90
N LEU A 88 2.58 1.38 10.99
CA LEU A 88 2.05 1.49 12.35
C LEU A 88 2.63 2.67 13.14
N ASP A 89 3.72 3.30 12.67
CA ASP A 89 4.32 4.47 13.32
C ASP A 89 3.73 5.78 12.76
N PRO A 90 2.94 6.53 13.54
CA PRO A 90 2.38 7.80 13.07
C PRO A 90 3.41 8.93 12.96
N THR A 91 4.64 8.71 13.43
CA THR A 91 5.74 9.68 13.43
C THR A 91 6.24 9.91 12.00
N PRO A 92 6.20 11.15 11.48
CA PRO A 92 6.74 11.44 10.16
C PRO A 92 8.24 11.17 10.08
N THR A 93 8.66 10.59 8.96
CA THR A 93 10.07 10.41 8.62
C THR A 93 10.78 11.76 8.46
N ALA A 94 12.11 11.73 8.42
CA ALA A 94 12.88 12.89 7.99
C ALA A 94 12.41 13.34 6.59
N PRO A 95 12.25 14.66 6.35
CA PRO A 95 11.88 15.15 5.03
C PRO A 95 12.90 14.78 3.97
N VAL A 96 12.42 14.35 2.81
CA VAL A 96 13.21 14.13 1.59
C VAL A 96 12.80 15.14 0.53
N ALA A 97 13.76 15.53 -0.31
CA ALA A 97 13.49 16.48 -1.39
C ALA A 97 12.80 15.79 -2.57
N MET A 98 11.76 16.42 -3.10
CA MET A 98 11.06 16.00 -4.30
C MET A 98 11.19 17.09 -5.36
N ASN A 99 11.68 16.73 -6.55
CA ASN A 99 11.85 17.69 -7.64
C ASN A 99 10.47 18.10 -8.16
N ALA A 100 10.25 19.38 -8.40
CA ALA A 100 8.93 19.88 -8.76
C ALA A 100 8.95 21.06 -9.72
N LEU A 101 7.78 21.31 -10.28
CA LEU A 101 7.38 22.45 -11.08
C LEU A 101 6.18 23.11 -10.41
N THR A 102 6.12 24.44 -10.42
CA THR A 102 4.96 25.17 -9.90
C THR A 102 3.70 24.86 -10.71
N GLY A 103 2.56 24.76 -10.03
CA GLY A 103 1.29 24.38 -10.66
C GLY A 103 0.35 23.69 -9.67
N THR A 104 -0.75 23.15 -10.18
CA THR A 104 -1.69 22.37 -9.36
C THR A 104 -1.63 20.91 -9.81
N ALA A 105 -1.27 20.03 -8.89
CA ALA A 105 -1.34 18.59 -9.11
C ALA A 105 -2.77 18.10 -8.84
N HIS A 106 -3.30 17.35 -9.81
CA HIS A 106 -4.69 16.88 -9.84
C HIS A 106 -4.81 15.35 -9.71
N SER A 107 -3.69 14.63 -9.82
CA SER A 107 -3.62 13.19 -9.60
C SER A 107 -2.22 12.77 -9.16
N TYR A 108 -2.08 11.51 -8.77
CA TYR A 108 -0.81 10.93 -8.36
C TYR A 108 -0.68 9.49 -8.82
N MET A 109 0.56 9.02 -8.89
CA MET A 109 0.88 7.60 -9.08
C MET A 109 2.10 7.22 -8.26
N TYR A 110 2.13 5.99 -7.76
CA TYR A 110 3.29 5.48 -7.05
C TYR A 110 3.43 3.97 -7.19
N ASP A 111 4.65 3.51 -6.97
CA ASP A 111 4.98 2.09 -6.86
C ASP A 111 5.20 1.68 -5.41
N LEU A 112 5.16 0.36 -5.20
CA LEU A 112 5.39 -0.26 -3.90
C LEU A 112 6.74 -0.98 -3.89
N GLY A 113 7.79 -0.23 -4.23
CA GLY A 113 9.17 -0.70 -4.29
C GLY A 113 9.51 -1.65 -5.44
N ILE A 114 8.54 -1.99 -6.30
CA ILE A 114 8.72 -2.81 -7.50
C ILE A 114 8.18 -2.03 -8.69
N VAL A 115 9.05 -1.71 -9.63
CA VAL A 115 8.80 -0.71 -10.67
C VAL A 115 8.78 -1.39 -12.03
N SER A 116 7.68 -1.21 -12.76
CA SER A 116 7.61 -1.60 -14.18
C SER A 116 8.43 -0.61 -15.01
N LEU A 117 9.42 -1.11 -15.76
CA LEU A 117 10.23 -0.28 -16.65
C LEU A 117 9.79 -0.48 -18.11
N LEU A 118 9.80 0.60 -18.89
CA LEU A 118 9.35 0.57 -20.29
C LEU A 118 10.20 -0.38 -21.16
N THR A 119 11.50 -0.45 -20.88
CA THR A 119 12.49 -1.16 -21.72
C THR A 119 12.86 -2.55 -21.21
N GLU A 120 12.37 -2.94 -20.04
CA GLU A 120 12.72 -4.22 -19.42
C GLU A 120 11.53 -5.19 -19.44
N ASP A 121 11.81 -6.48 -19.51
CA ASP A 121 10.80 -7.54 -19.38
C ASP A 121 10.47 -7.84 -17.91
N ALA A 122 11.50 -7.78 -17.04
CA ALA A 122 11.35 -7.97 -15.61
C ALA A 122 11.25 -6.60 -14.91
N PRO A 123 10.39 -6.46 -13.88
CA PRO A 123 10.32 -5.24 -13.11
C PRO A 123 11.58 -5.04 -12.26
N LEU A 124 11.94 -3.78 -12.05
CA LEU A 124 13.02 -3.39 -11.16
C LEU A 124 12.56 -3.55 -9.71
N VAL A 125 13.31 -4.31 -8.91
CA VAL A 125 13.13 -4.36 -7.45
C VAL A 125 14.05 -3.32 -6.82
N THR A 126 13.47 -2.36 -6.11
CA THR A 126 14.23 -1.29 -5.44
C THR A 126 14.95 -1.82 -4.21
N PRO A 127 16.01 -1.13 -3.73
CA PRO A 127 16.66 -1.48 -2.47
C PRO A 127 15.71 -1.54 -1.26
N ALA A 128 14.65 -0.73 -1.25
CA ALA A 128 13.62 -0.76 -0.22
C ALA A 128 12.86 -2.11 -0.22
N ALA A 129 12.40 -2.57 -1.38
CA ALA A 129 11.72 -3.86 -1.50
C ALA A 129 12.67 -5.05 -1.25
N GLU A 130 13.93 -4.97 -1.66
CA GLU A 130 14.95 -5.99 -1.35
C GLU A 130 15.15 -6.16 0.17
N SER A 131 15.12 -5.06 0.92
CA SER A 131 15.22 -5.11 2.39
C SER A 131 14.05 -5.82 3.07
N LEU A 132 12.95 -6.03 2.34
CA LEU A 132 11.75 -6.75 2.79
C LEU A 132 11.66 -8.19 2.23
N GLY A 133 12.73 -8.73 1.64
CA GLY A 133 12.69 -10.09 1.08
C GLY A 133 12.00 -10.11 -0.29
N PRO A 134 12.56 -9.40 -1.28
CA PRO A 134 11.91 -8.94 -2.51
C PRO A 134 10.40 -8.64 -2.51
N ALA A 135 9.86 -8.17 -1.38
CA ALA A 135 8.44 -7.92 -1.17
C ALA A 135 8.10 -6.43 -1.23
N SER A 136 6.87 -6.12 -1.62
CA SER A 136 6.29 -4.78 -1.53
C SER A 136 5.83 -4.44 -0.11
N ALA A 137 5.35 -5.43 0.62
CA ALA A 137 4.90 -5.27 2.00
C ALA A 137 5.08 -6.55 2.81
N VAL A 138 5.33 -6.39 4.11
CA VAL A 138 5.38 -7.46 5.11
C VAL A 138 4.46 -7.08 6.25
N VAL A 139 3.50 -7.95 6.55
CA VAL A 139 2.53 -7.75 7.62
C VAL A 139 2.61 -8.92 8.59
N GLU A 140 2.77 -8.61 9.88
CA GLU A 140 2.76 -9.57 10.98
C GLU A 140 1.72 -9.16 12.00
N GLY A 141 1.07 -10.15 12.62
CA GLY A 141 0.11 -9.87 13.66
C GLY A 141 -0.62 -11.11 14.15
N ARG A 142 -1.77 -10.86 14.78
CA ARG A 142 -2.64 -11.88 15.35
C ARG A 142 -4.06 -11.66 14.88
N VAL A 143 -4.75 -12.74 14.55
CA VAL A 143 -6.19 -12.71 14.29
C VAL A 143 -6.92 -13.56 15.32
N ALA A 144 -7.93 -12.99 15.96
CA ALA A 144 -8.86 -13.74 16.81
C ALA A 144 -10.13 -14.06 16.00
N ILE A 145 -10.42 -15.34 15.81
CA ILE A 145 -11.58 -15.84 15.05
C ILE A 145 -12.02 -17.20 15.59
N ASP A 146 -13.34 -17.40 15.71
CA ASP A 146 -13.97 -18.65 16.16
C ASP A 146 -13.34 -19.22 17.45
N GLY A 147 -12.97 -18.33 18.39
CA GLY A 147 -12.39 -18.69 19.70
C GLY A 147 -10.89 -19.00 19.70
N GLN A 148 -10.22 -18.96 18.54
CA GLN A 148 -8.78 -19.18 18.42
C GLN A 148 -8.06 -17.87 18.10
N THR A 149 -6.80 -17.77 18.51
CA THR A 149 -5.90 -16.66 18.13
C THR A 149 -4.80 -17.21 17.24
N ILE A 150 -4.71 -16.73 16.01
CA ILE A 150 -3.76 -17.20 14.99
C ILE A 150 -2.68 -16.12 14.78
N PRO A 151 -1.43 -16.36 15.21
CA PRO A 151 -0.30 -15.50 14.87
C PRO A 151 0.11 -15.76 13.42
N PHE A 152 0.29 -14.71 12.62
CA PHE A 152 0.57 -14.85 11.20
C PHE A 152 1.62 -13.87 10.70
N THR A 153 2.29 -14.25 9.62
CA THR A 153 3.11 -13.38 8.76
C THR A 153 2.65 -13.55 7.33
N VAL A 154 2.59 -12.45 6.58
CA VAL A 154 2.40 -12.47 5.13
C VAL A 154 3.29 -11.42 4.48
N ALA A 155 4.08 -11.84 3.50
CA ALA A 155 4.89 -10.96 2.67
C ALA A 155 4.36 -11.03 1.24
N VAL A 156 4.05 -9.90 0.61
CA VAL A 156 3.49 -9.90 -0.74
C VAL A 156 4.28 -9.05 -1.70
N ARG A 157 4.27 -9.48 -2.94
CA ARG A 157 4.80 -8.76 -4.08
C ARG A 157 3.66 -8.06 -4.83
N VAL A 158 3.75 -6.75 -5.02
CA VAL A 158 2.77 -5.96 -5.77
C VAL A 158 3.46 -5.37 -6.98
N GLU A 159 3.12 -5.88 -8.16
CA GLU A 159 3.70 -5.47 -9.43
C GLU A 159 2.62 -5.46 -10.52
N GLN A 160 2.92 -4.79 -11.64
CA GLN A 160 2.04 -4.79 -12.81
C GLN A 160 1.87 -6.20 -13.37
N THR A 161 0.65 -6.52 -13.81
CA THR A 161 0.41 -7.77 -14.54
C THR A 161 0.98 -7.67 -15.96
N GLU A 162 1.26 -8.81 -16.59
CA GLU A 162 1.76 -8.86 -17.98
C GLU A 162 0.84 -8.18 -19.00
N THR A 163 -0.44 -7.96 -18.65
CA THR A 163 -1.44 -7.30 -19.47
C THR A 163 -1.46 -5.77 -19.31
N ALA A 164 -0.78 -5.23 -18.30
CA ALA A 164 -0.69 -3.80 -18.09
C ALA A 164 0.40 -3.18 -18.98
N SER A 165 0.25 -1.91 -19.33
CA SER A 165 1.24 -1.17 -20.10
C SER A 165 2.56 -1.12 -19.33
N ARG A 166 3.69 -1.36 -20.01
CA ARG A 166 5.01 -1.26 -19.39
C ARG A 166 5.33 0.17 -19.01
N GLY A 167 6.13 0.36 -17.96
CA GLY A 167 6.52 1.69 -17.51
C GLY A 167 5.48 2.40 -16.65
N THR A 168 4.37 1.74 -16.29
CA THR A 168 3.30 2.37 -15.50
C THR A 168 3.35 1.95 -14.04
N SER A 169 3.13 2.89 -13.11
CA SER A 169 3.11 2.60 -11.68
C SER A 169 1.88 1.80 -11.24
N VAL A 170 2.08 0.95 -10.23
CA VAL A 170 1.07 -0.02 -9.74
C VAL A 170 -0.14 0.64 -9.09
N VAL A 171 0.05 1.81 -8.46
CA VAL A 171 -1.04 2.63 -7.95
C VAL A 171 -1.17 3.91 -8.75
N ARG A 172 -2.41 4.21 -9.14
CA ARG A 172 -2.81 5.41 -9.87
C ARG A 172 -4.11 5.92 -9.26
N SER A 173 -4.19 7.23 -9.02
CA SER A 173 -5.44 7.82 -8.55
C SER A 173 -6.48 7.83 -9.66
N GLY A 174 -7.70 7.40 -9.34
CA GLY A 174 -8.84 7.42 -10.26
C GLY A 174 -9.60 8.75 -10.29
N GLU A 175 -10.52 8.91 -11.23
CA GLU A 175 -11.36 10.12 -11.38
C GLU A 175 -12.19 10.48 -10.14
N SER A 176 -12.53 9.48 -9.32
CA SER A 176 -13.32 9.66 -8.10
C SER A 176 -12.48 10.08 -6.88
N GLU A 177 -11.16 10.07 -7.00
CA GLU A 177 -10.26 10.47 -5.92
C GLU A 177 -9.97 11.97 -6.04
N SER A 178 -10.47 12.76 -5.07
CA SER A 178 -10.14 14.18 -5.02
C SER A 178 -8.68 14.37 -4.63
N PHE A 179 -7.91 14.98 -5.52
CA PHE A 179 -6.53 15.34 -5.27
C PHE A 179 -6.29 16.68 -5.95
N ASP A 180 -6.14 17.76 -5.18
CA ASP A 180 -5.94 19.11 -5.70
C ASP A 180 -4.93 19.82 -4.81
N HIS A 181 -3.68 19.87 -5.25
CA HIS A 181 -2.55 20.34 -4.45
C HIS A 181 -1.71 21.37 -5.21
N ALA A 182 -1.69 22.59 -4.69
CA ALA A 182 -0.86 23.66 -5.23
C ALA A 182 0.61 23.48 -4.83
N ILE A 183 1.48 23.49 -5.83
CA ILE A 183 2.93 23.53 -5.70
C ILE A 183 3.35 24.98 -5.87
N GLU A 184 3.73 25.59 -4.76
CA GLU A 184 4.12 26.99 -4.69
C GLU A 184 5.61 27.16 -5.04
N PRO A 185 6.01 28.35 -5.51
CA PRO A 185 7.42 28.65 -5.76
C PRO A 185 8.23 28.66 -4.45
N GLU A 186 9.55 28.69 -4.59
CA GLU A 186 10.51 28.87 -3.49
C GLU A 186 10.47 27.79 -2.40
N GLY A 187 10.02 26.57 -2.76
CA GLY A 187 9.97 25.42 -1.86
C GLY A 187 9.08 25.58 -0.64
N ARG A 188 8.02 26.39 -0.78
CA ARG A 188 7.07 26.66 0.30
C ARG A 188 6.07 25.54 0.53
N THR A 189 6.01 24.56 -0.37
CA THR A 189 5.11 23.41 -0.28
C THR A 189 5.82 22.24 0.40
N ALA A 190 5.14 21.62 1.38
CA ALA A 190 5.53 20.35 1.95
C ALA A 190 4.36 19.35 1.85
N LEU A 191 4.67 18.11 1.50
CA LEU A 191 3.75 17.00 1.32
C LEU A 191 4.00 15.94 2.39
N LEU A 192 2.94 15.54 3.08
CA LEU A 192 2.93 14.39 3.96
C LEU A 192 2.04 13.31 3.37
N VAL A 193 2.60 12.11 3.19
CA VAL A 193 1.86 10.92 2.80
C VAL A 193 1.66 10.04 4.03
N ARG A 194 0.41 9.75 4.38
CA ARG A 194 0.05 8.86 5.48
C ARG A 194 -0.55 7.56 4.98
N ILE A 195 -0.02 6.44 5.47
CA ILE A 195 -0.46 5.10 5.10
C ILE A 195 -1.16 4.45 6.30
N ASP A 196 -2.38 3.99 6.11
CA ASP A 196 -3.12 3.18 7.08
C ASP A 196 -3.15 1.72 6.60
N PRO A 197 -2.58 0.76 7.37
CA PRO A 197 -2.52 -0.63 6.95
C PRO A 197 -3.81 -1.42 7.22
N ARG A 198 -4.74 -0.91 8.03
CA ARG A 198 -5.96 -1.65 8.43
C ARG A 198 -6.82 -2.06 7.22
N PRO A 199 -7.06 -1.18 6.22
CA PRO A 199 -7.83 -1.55 5.04
C PRO A 199 -7.22 -2.67 4.20
N TRP A 200 -5.91 -2.92 4.32
CA TRP A 200 -5.22 -3.93 3.52
C TRP A 200 -5.74 -5.35 3.75
N LEU A 201 -6.11 -5.66 4.99
CA LEU A 201 -6.63 -6.97 5.39
C LEU A 201 -8.14 -6.98 5.61
N ALA A 202 -8.85 -5.87 5.35
CA ALA A 202 -10.29 -5.76 5.61
C ALA A 202 -11.13 -6.83 4.90
N THR A 203 -10.69 -7.30 3.73
CA THR A 203 -11.39 -8.33 2.94
C THR A 203 -10.81 -9.74 3.10
N ALA A 204 -9.71 -9.89 3.84
CA ALA A 204 -9.05 -11.17 4.08
C ALA A 204 -9.91 -12.05 4.99
N SER A 205 -10.14 -13.30 4.58
CA SER A 205 -10.83 -14.30 5.40
C SER A 205 -9.81 -15.28 5.97
N PHE A 206 -9.77 -15.36 7.30
CA PHE A 206 -8.91 -16.32 8.02
C PHE A 206 -9.66 -17.61 8.39
N ARG A 207 -10.99 -17.65 8.20
CA ARG A 207 -11.80 -18.83 8.53
C ARG A 207 -11.37 -20.08 7.77
N GLY A 208 -10.85 -19.92 6.55
CA GLY A 208 -10.33 -21.03 5.75
C GLY A 208 -9.10 -21.73 6.35
N LEU A 209 -8.41 -21.11 7.31
CA LEU A 209 -7.29 -21.72 8.04
C LEU A 209 -7.77 -22.64 9.17
N LEU A 210 -9.01 -22.46 9.62
CA LEU A 210 -9.61 -23.27 10.67
C LEU A 210 -10.32 -24.48 10.07
N GLU A 211 -10.40 -25.53 10.88
CA GLU A 211 -11.13 -26.74 10.55
C GLU A 211 -11.81 -27.27 11.83
N ASP A 212 -13.01 -27.80 11.66
CA ASP A 212 -13.69 -28.62 12.66
C ASP A 212 -14.12 -29.92 12.00
N ALA A 213 -13.18 -30.86 11.95
CA ALA A 213 -13.31 -32.16 11.34
C ALA A 213 -12.98 -33.26 12.33
N THR A 214 -13.40 -34.48 11.99
CA THR A 214 -13.09 -35.70 12.74
C THR A 214 -12.29 -36.63 11.86
N CYS A 215 -11.47 -37.49 12.46
CA CYS A 215 -10.68 -38.46 11.71
C CYS A 215 -11.56 -39.29 10.76
N ALA A 216 -11.05 -39.50 9.55
CA ALA A 216 -11.65 -40.28 8.50
C ALA A 216 -10.56 -41.06 7.76
N PRO A 217 -10.88 -42.21 7.13
CA PRO A 217 -9.90 -42.97 6.38
C PRO A 217 -9.18 -42.11 5.33
N GLY A 218 -7.84 -42.12 5.36
CA GLY A 218 -6.99 -41.36 4.44
C GLY A 218 -6.68 -39.91 4.86
N ALA A 219 -7.20 -39.44 5.99
CA ALA A 219 -6.67 -38.24 6.64
C ALA A 219 -5.50 -38.65 7.55
N ASP A 220 -4.41 -37.89 7.54
CA ASP A 220 -3.29 -38.09 8.47
C ASP A 220 -3.47 -37.24 9.75
N LEU A 221 -4.03 -36.04 9.59
CA LEU A 221 -4.21 -35.05 10.64
C LEU A 221 -5.45 -34.21 10.35
N VAL A 222 -6.24 -33.92 11.39
CA VAL A 222 -7.35 -32.97 11.35
C VAL A 222 -7.37 -32.10 12.60
N CYS A 223 -8.03 -30.95 12.50
CA CYS A 223 -8.40 -30.16 13.68
C CYS A 223 -9.88 -30.33 13.98
N SER A 224 -10.22 -30.70 15.22
CA SER A 224 -11.57 -30.60 15.77
C SER A 224 -11.63 -29.40 16.71
N GLY A 225 -11.91 -28.23 16.14
CA GLY A 225 -11.79 -26.96 16.85
C GLY A 225 -10.34 -26.71 17.25
N ALA A 226 -10.06 -26.65 18.55
CA ALA A 226 -8.71 -26.42 19.10
C ALA A 226 -7.94 -27.73 19.43
N ILE A 227 -8.48 -28.89 19.08
CA ILE A 227 -7.85 -30.19 19.32
C ILE A 227 -7.28 -30.72 18.01
N GLU A 228 -5.96 -30.89 17.96
CA GLU A 228 -5.30 -31.66 16.89
C GLU A 228 -5.58 -33.16 17.12
N GLN A 229 -6.01 -33.83 16.07
CA GLN A 229 -6.17 -35.28 16.04
C GLN A 229 -5.25 -35.86 14.96
N ARG A 230 -4.37 -36.77 15.36
CA ARG A 230 -3.65 -37.64 14.41
C ARG A 230 -4.49 -38.87 14.15
N CYS A 231 -4.69 -39.17 12.88
CA CYS A 231 -5.63 -40.19 12.45
C CYS A 231 -4.89 -41.48 12.09
N ALA A 232 -5.46 -42.61 12.49
CA ALA A 232 -5.02 -43.92 12.04
C ALA A 232 -5.57 -44.22 10.62
N GLU A 233 -4.99 -45.21 9.94
CA GLU A 233 -5.41 -45.61 8.59
C GLU A 233 -6.89 -45.99 8.48
N ASP A 234 -7.48 -46.51 9.57
CA ASP A 234 -8.89 -46.88 9.66
C ASP A 234 -9.82 -45.69 9.94
N GLY A 235 -9.28 -44.47 10.04
CA GLY A 235 -10.01 -43.25 10.33
C GLY A 235 -10.33 -43.04 11.81
N THR A 236 -9.78 -43.85 12.72
CA THR A 236 -9.90 -43.60 14.16
C THR A 236 -8.86 -42.59 14.64
N VAL A 237 -9.09 -42.01 15.82
CA VAL A 237 -8.12 -41.10 16.46
C VAL A 237 -7.01 -41.93 17.08
N ALA A 238 -5.79 -41.78 16.57
CA ALA A 238 -4.60 -42.42 17.13
C ALA A 238 -4.04 -41.62 18.32
N GLU A 239 -3.94 -40.30 18.16
CA GLU A 239 -3.41 -39.39 19.18
C GLU A 239 -4.18 -38.06 19.16
N THR A 240 -4.23 -37.39 20.32
CA THR A 240 -4.79 -36.05 20.45
C THR A 240 -3.82 -35.10 21.11
N ARG A 241 -3.89 -33.83 20.70
CA ARG A 241 -3.14 -32.74 21.32
C ARG A 241 -4.05 -31.52 21.47
N ASP A 242 -4.15 -31.00 22.69
CA ASP A 242 -4.91 -29.78 22.98
C ASP A 242 -4.05 -28.55 22.68
N CYS A 243 -4.30 -27.90 21.55
CA CYS A 243 -3.54 -26.73 21.12
C CYS A 243 -3.78 -25.53 22.04
N ALA A 244 -5.00 -25.39 22.59
CA ALA A 244 -5.33 -24.29 23.49
C ALA A 244 -4.52 -24.37 24.79
N SER A 245 -4.26 -25.58 25.29
CA SER A 245 -3.39 -25.78 26.46
C SER A 245 -1.94 -25.33 26.24
N LEU A 246 -1.51 -25.24 24.97
CA LEU A 246 -0.19 -24.78 24.54
C LEU A 246 -0.19 -23.30 24.14
N GLY A 247 -1.33 -22.63 24.13
CA GLY A 247 -1.47 -21.27 23.60
C GLY A 247 -1.35 -21.19 22.06
N GLN A 248 -1.59 -22.31 21.37
CA GLN A 248 -1.46 -22.46 19.92
C GLN A 248 -2.85 -22.59 19.27
N PRO A 249 -3.10 -22.01 18.08
CA PRO A 249 -4.23 -22.40 17.24
C PRO A 249 -4.05 -23.81 16.66
N CYS A 250 -5.14 -24.52 16.40
CA CYS A 250 -5.14 -25.69 15.53
C CYS A 250 -5.53 -25.26 14.11
N LEU A 251 -4.60 -25.38 13.17
CA LEU A 251 -4.82 -24.99 11.78
C LEU A 251 -4.98 -26.21 10.87
N ARG A 252 -5.87 -26.06 9.89
CA ARG A 252 -6.17 -27.08 8.88
C ARG A 252 -4.90 -27.58 8.20
N GLY A 253 -4.69 -28.90 8.25
CA GLY A 253 -3.53 -29.56 7.64
C GLY A 253 -2.18 -29.31 8.32
N LEU A 254 -2.13 -28.50 9.39
CA LEU A 254 -0.90 -28.17 10.13
C LEU A 254 -0.94 -28.64 11.59
N GLY A 255 -2.12 -28.71 12.21
CA GLY A 255 -2.27 -29.02 13.63
C GLY A 255 -1.95 -27.82 14.53
N CYS A 256 -1.47 -28.07 15.75
CA CYS A 256 -1.08 -26.99 16.65
C CYS A 256 0.24 -26.35 16.20
N VAL A 257 0.19 -25.04 15.95
CA VAL A 257 1.34 -24.26 15.50
C VAL A 257 1.50 -23.00 16.34
N ASP A 258 2.73 -22.53 16.54
CA ASP A 258 2.98 -21.24 17.22
C ASP A 258 2.68 -20.04 16.31
N HIS A 259 2.85 -20.24 15.00
CA HIS A 259 2.80 -19.18 13.99
C HIS A 259 2.53 -19.79 12.62
N VAL A 260 1.87 -19.04 11.72
CA VAL A 260 1.68 -19.42 10.32
C VAL A 260 2.26 -18.39 9.36
N GLU A 261 3.14 -18.84 8.48
CA GLU A 261 3.52 -18.09 7.28
C GLU A 261 2.45 -18.30 6.22
N LEU A 262 1.75 -17.22 5.85
CA LEU A 262 0.67 -17.28 4.89
C LEU A 262 1.22 -17.24 3.48
N ASP A 263 0.67 -18.10 2.62
CA ASP A 263 1.00 -18.12 1.19
C ASP A 263 0.62 -16.76 0.54
N PRO A 264 1.58 -16.05 -0.09
CA PRO A 264 1.32 -14.81 -0.82
C PRO A 264 0.32 -14.99 -1.98
N GLU A 265 0.30 -16.18 -2.56
CA GLU A 265 -0.64 -16.55 -3.62
C GLU A 265 -1.96 -17.07 -3.08
N GLY A 266 -2.05 -17.33 -1.78
CA GLY A 266 -3.26 -17.71 -1.07
C GLY A 266 -4.32 -16.61 -1.00
N GLN A 267 -5.49 -16.93 -0.46
CA GLN A 267 -6.61 -15.99 -0.35
C GLN A 267 -6.23 -14.70 0.41
N ILE A 268 -5.51 -14.84 1.53
CA ILE A 268 -5.13 -13.70 2.38
C ILE A 268 -4.06 -12.85 1.69
N GLY A 269 -3.04 -13.47 1.09
CA GLY A 269 -2.02 -12.74 0.32
C GLY A 269 -2.61 -11.98 -0.87
N ARG A 270 -3.58 -12.56 -1.59
CA ARG A 270 -4.33 -11.85 -2.65
C ARG A 270 -5.15 -10.68 -2.11
N ALA A 271 -5.82 -10.84 -0.96
CA ALA A 271 -6.56 -9.76 -0.32
C ALA A 271 -5.64 -8.60 0.06
N LEU A 272 -4.48 -8.89 0.65
CA LEU A 272 -3.45 -7.91 0.97
C LEU A 272 -2.94 -7.17 -0.28
N ARG A 273 -2.58 -7.88 -1.35
CA ARG A 273 -2.16 -7.24 -2.62
C ARG A 273 -3.24 -6.33 -3.21
N THR A 274 -4.50 -6.77 -3.14
CA THR A 274 -5.64 -5.98 -3.59
C THR A 274 -5.82 -4.73 -2.72
N GLY A 275 -5.71 -4.88 -1.40
CA GLY A 275 -5.79 -3.76 -0.46
C GLY A 275 -4.69 -2.72 -0.67
N LEU A 276 -3.47 -3.16 -0.98
CA LEU A 276 -2.33 -2.28 -1.28
C LEU A 276 -2.49 -1.54 -2.60
N SER A 277 -2.97 -2.21 -3.65
CA SER A 277 -3.03 -1.64 -5.01
C SER A 277 -4.35 -0.95 -5.37
N ALA A 278 -5.45 -1.32 -4.71
CA ALA A 278 -6.81 -0.88 -5.02
C ALA A 278 -7.69 -0.60 -3.78
N GLY A 279 -7.15 -0.73 -2.56
CA GLY A 279 -7.85 -0.40 -1.33
C GLY A 279 -7.84 1.09 -1.02
N THR A 280 -8.12 1.42 0.25
CA THR A 280 -8.07 2.81 0.73
C THR A 280 -6.70 3.41 0.46
N ARG A 281 -6.71 4.56 -0.18
CA ARG A 281 -5.50 5.26 -0.60
C ARG A 281 -4.80 5.93 0.57
N PRO A 282 -3.47 6.17 0.46
CA PRO A 282 -2.78 7.06 1.38
C PRO A 282 -3.44 8.44 1.41
N THR A 283 -3.42 9.09 2.57
CA THR A 283 -3.85 10.48 2.69
C THR A 283 -2.68 11.39 2.32
N PHE A 284 -2.95 12.40 1.51
CA PHE A 284 -1.98 13.43 1.14
C PHE A 284 -2.36 14.75 1.82
N GLU A 285 -1.46 15.23 2.68
CA GLU A 285 -1.61 16.49 3.40
C GLU A 285 -0.58 17.49 2.88
N VAL A 286 -1.06 18.64 2.40
CA VAL A 286 -0.20 19.73 1.95
C VAL A 286 -0.18 20.84 2.99
N SER A 287 1.03 21.25 3.34
CA SER A 287 1.26 22.43 4.18
C SER A 287 2.09 23.46 3.42
N TYR A 288 1.83 24.73 3.74
CA TYR A 288 2.52 25.87 3.15
C TYR A 288 3.34 26.55 4.24
N ARG A 289 4.64 26.72 4.00
CA ARG A 289 5.58 27.37 4.93
C ARG A 289 5.85 28.82 4.57
#